data_AF-A0A920S4T1-F1
#
_entry.id   AF-A0A920S4T1-F1
#
_cell.length_a   1.000
_cell.length_b   1.000
_cell.length_c   1.000
_cell.angle_alpha   90.00
_cell.angle_beta   90.00
_cell.angle_gamma   90.00
#
_symmetry.space_group_name_H-M   'P 1'
#
loop_
_entity.id
_entity.type
_entity.pdbx_description
1 polymer ?
#
loop_
_entity_poly.entity_id
_entity_poly.type
_entity_poly.pdbx_seq_one_letter_code
_entity_poly.pdbx_strand_id
1 'polypeptide(L)'
;MALLALAFLFAVNFSQRGMNQFRAEKKLTHTEQIENLPPSLAFTTVVLGGFRGLIANILWVRAMQMQEDGKFFEMAQLGDWITKLQPRADHVWRVTAWNMSYNISVKFDGVEAPHVRWHWVRRGIELIRDGGLKYNPHSAHLYHELAWHFQHKVGHNLDDAHGFYKMAWWPI
;
A
#
# COMPACT_ATOMS: atom_id res chain seq x y z
N MET A 1 6.60 10.42 46.33
CA MET A 1 6.64 9.65 45.07
C MET A 1 5.35 9.81 44.24
N ALA A 2 4.17 9.44 44.75
CA ALA A 2 2.92 9.51 43.98
C ALA A 2 2.52 10.92 43.49
N LEU A 3 2.66 11.95 44.35
CA LEU A 3 2.39 13.34 43.98
C LEU A 3 3.32 13.89 42.89
N LEU A 4 4.60 13.52 42.95
CA LEU A 4 5.59 13.85 41.92
C LEU A 4 5.25 13.17 40.58
N ALA A 5 4.85 11.89 40.62
CA ALA A 5 4.41 11.17 39.42
C ALA A 5 3.16 11.81 38.80
N LEU A 6 2.17 12.20 39.61
CA LEU A 6 0.97 12.91 39.15
C LEU A 6 1.31 14.28 38.54
N ALA A 7 2.21 15.04 39.18
CA ALA A 7 2.68 16.32 38.66
C ALA A 7 3.38 16.17 37.29
N PHE A 8 4.24 15.15 37.15
CA PHE A 8 4.88 14.86 35.86
C PHE A 8 3.88 14.42 34.79
N LEU A 9 2.89 13.59 35.14
CA LEU A 9 1.83 13.18 34.20
C LEU A 9 1.01 14.39 33.72
N PHE A 10 0.67 15.32 34.62
CA PHE A 10 -0.03 16.55 34.25
C PHE A 10 0.82 17.45 33.36
N ALA A 11 2.10 17.64 33.69
CA ALA A 11 3.03 18.44 32.88
C ALA A 11 3.22 17.84 31.47
N VAL A 12 3.35 16.52 31.37
CA VAL A 12 3.41 15.80 30.10
C VAL A 12 2.11 15.97 29.32
N ASN A 13 0.95 15.84 29.95
CA ASN A 13 -0.34 16.01 29.26
C ASN A 13 -0.48 17.42 28.65
N PHE A 14 -0.12 18.45 29.40
CA PHE A 14 -0.20 19.84 28.94
C PHE A 14 0.77 20.10 27.78
N SER A 15 2.04 19.69 27.92
CA SER A 15 3.05 19.80 26.86
C SER A 15 2.66 19.02 25.59
N GLN A 16 2.13 17.81 25.77
CA GLN A 16 1.69 16.95 24.67
C GLN A 16 0.49 17.52 23.92
N ARG A 17 -0.44 18.22 24.59
CA ARG A 17 -1.54 18.95 23.93
C ARG A 17 -1.01 20.05 23.01
N GLY A 18 -0.07 20.87 23.48
CA GLY A 18 0.55 21.92 22.67
C GLY A 18 1.28 21.36 21.46
N MET A 19 2.08 20.30 21.64
CA MET A 19 2.74 19.62 20.53
C MET A 19 1.76 19.01 19.52
N ASN A 20 0.65 18.43 19.98
CA ASN A 20 -0.34 17.83 19.11
C ASN A 20 -1.10 18.90 18.30
N GLN A 21 -1.42 20.05 18.90
CA GLN A 21 -2.00 21.19 18.19
C GLN A 21 -1.05 21.69 17.11
N PHE A 22 0.23 21.91 17.44
CA PHE A 22 1.24 22.33 16.47
C PHE A 22 1.38 21.33 15.31
N ARG A 23 1.39 20.02 15.60
CA ARG A 23 1.41 18.97 14.57
C ARG A 23 0.19 18.99 13.68
N ALA A 24 -1.00 19.25 14.24
CA ALA A 24 -2.24 19.35 13.48
C ALA A 24 -2.26 20.57 12.56
N GLU A 25 -1.92 21.76 13.09
CA GLU A 25 -1.87 23.01 12.33
C GLU A 25 -0.87 22.96 11.18
N LYS A 26 0.33 22.41 11.45
CA LYS A 26 1.40 22.30 10.47
C LYS A 26 1.30 21.04 9.61
N LYS A 27 0.24 20.23 9.77
CA LYS A 27 0.02 18.95 9.06
C LYS A 27 1.24 18.03 9.12
N LEU A 28 1.94 18.02 10.25
CA LEU A 28 3.17 17.24 10.45
C LEU A 28 2.87 15.76 10.72
N THR A 29 1.65 15.46 11.18
CA THR A 29 1.17 14.10 11.40
C THR A 29 -0.01 13.81 10.49
N HIS A 30 0.13 12.80 9.65
CA HIS A 30 -0.98 12.22 8.89
C HIS A 30 -1.59 11.10 9.72
N THR A 31 -2.35 11.48 10.74
CA THR A 31 -3.26 10.60 11.50
C THR A 31 -4.57 10.42 10.73
N GLU A 32 -4.50 10.17 9.42
CA GLU A 32 -5.67 9.71 8.69
C GLU A 32 -6.10 8.37 9.30
N GLN A 33 -7.40 8.24 9.57
CA GLN A 33 -7.95 6.94 9.94
C GLN A 33 -7.70 6.00 8.77
N ILE A 34 -7.09 4.86 9.05
CA ILE A 34 -6.80 3.89 8.02
C ILE A 34 -8.12 3.19 7.66
N GLU A 35 -8.72 3.61 6.55
CA GLU A 35 -9.98 3.04 6.08
C GLU A 35 -9.82 1.57 5.66
N ASN A 36 -10.83 0.76 5.99
CA ASN A 36 -10.93 -0.64 5.56
C ASN A 36 -9.82 -1.58 6.07
N LEU A 37 -9.22 -1.32 7.24
CA LEU A 37 -8.48 -2.35 7.98
C LEU A 37 -9.45 -3.23 8.79
N PRO A 38 -9.14 -4.52 8.99
CA PRO A 38 -9.83 -5.34 9.98
C PRO A 38 -9.84 -4.63 11.34
N PRO A 39 -10.97 -4.67 12.10
CA PRO A 39 -11.10 -3.93 13.36
C PRO A 39 -9.97 -4.20 14.37
N SER A 40 -9.43 -5.43 14.38
CA SER A 40 -8.28 -5.80 15.21
C SER A 40 -7.02 -5.01 14.84
N LEU A 41 -6.71 -4.84 13.55
CA LEU A 41 -5.55 -4.10 13.05
C LEU A 41 -5.74 -2.58 13.19
N ALA A 42 -6.95 -2.08 12.96
CA ALA A 42 -7.28 -0.67 13.14
C ALA A 42 -7.11 -0.24 14.62
N PHE A 43 -7.56 -1.07 15.56
CA PHE A 43 -7.40 -0.80 16.98
C PHE A 43 -5.93 -0.76 17.41
N THR A 44 -5.12 -1.74 17.01
CA THR A 44 -3.69 -1.78 17.38
C THR A 44 -2.90 -0.59 16.84
N THR A 45 -3.26 -0.08 15.65
CA THR A 45 -2.54 1.01 14.98
C THR A 45 -2.94 2.41 15.45
N VAL A 46 -4.17 2.57 15.93
CA VAL A 46 -4.69 3.81 16.54
C VAL A 46 -4.26 3.91 18.01
N VAL A 47 -4.30 2.81 18.75
CA VAL A 47 -3.99 2.80 20.19
C VAL A 47 -2.49 2.84 20.47
N LEU A 48 -1.67 2.22 19.61
CA LEU A 48 -0.25 2.04 19.91
C LEU A 48 0.72 2.73 18.94
N GLY A 49 0.25 3.42 17.89
CA GLY A 49 1.02 4.35 17.05
C GLY A 49 2.34 3.81 16.44
N GLY A 50 3.37 3.62 17.26
CA GLY A 50 4.68 3.08 16.90
C GLY A 50 4.71 1.62 16.45
N PHE A 51 3.67 0.82 16.68
CA PHE A 51 3.64 -0.59 16.26
C PHE A 51 3.28 -0.81 14.79
N ARG A 52 2.89 0.23 14.04
CA ARG A 52 2.51 0.13 12.62
C ARG A 52 3.58 -0.56 11.76
N GLY A 53 4.86 -0.23 12.00
CA GLY A 53 5.99 -0.85 11.30
C GLY A 53 6.17 -2.34 11.62
N LEU A 54 6.01 -2.73 12.89
CA LEU A 54 6.10 -4.14 13.30
C LEU A 54 4.97 -4.97 12.69
N ILE A 55 3.74 -4.44 12.70
CA ILE A 55 2.60 -5.09 12.07
C ILE A 55 2.84 -5.24 10.58
N ALA A 56 3.31 -4.19 9.89
CA ALA A 56 3.61 -4.24 8.47
C ALA A 56 4.66 -5.32 8.15
N ASN A 57 5.71 -5.47 8.96
CA ASN A 57 6.71 -6.54 8.80
C ASN A 57 6.08 -7.93 8.95
N ILE A 58 5.19 -8.13 9.93
CA ILE A 58 4.47 -9.40 10.09
C ILE A 58 3.59 -9.69 8.87
N LEU A 59 2.88 -8.68 8.37
CA LEU A 59 2.05 -8.83 7.16
C LEU A 59 2.90 -9.15 5.93
N TRP A 60 4.11 -8.59 5.81
CA TRP A 60 5.04 -8.95 4.72
C TRP A 60 5.43 -10.42 4.77
N VAL A 61 5.81 -10.93 5.94
CA VAL A 61 6.11 -12.36 6.13
C VAL A 61 4.91 -13.22 5.72
N ARG A 62 3.70 -12.82 6.15
CA ARG A 62 2.47 -13.52 5.77
C ARG A 62 2.18 -13.44 4.27
N ALA A 63 2.42 -12.30 3.64
CA ALA A 63 2.20 -12.12 2.20
C ALA A 63 3.14 -13.01 1.38
N MET A 64 4.41 -13.14 1.81
CA MET A 64 5.35 -14.10 1.20
C MET A 64 4.87 -15.55 1.34
N GLN A 65 4.35 -15.94 2.52
CA GLN A 65 3.74 -17.27 2.68
C GLN A 65 2.54 -17.47 1.74
N MET A 66 1.64 -16.48 1.62
CA MET A 66 0.51 -16.58 0.70
C MET A 66 0.96 -16.68 -0.76
N GLN A 67 2.07 -16.04 -1.12
CA GLN A 67 2.67 -16.16 -2.44
C GLN A 67 3.18 -17.58 -2.71
N GLU A 68 3.89 -18.18 -1.76
CA GLU A 68 4.38 -19.56 -1.85
C GLU A 68 3.23 -20.57 -1.93
N ASP A 69 2.16 -20.33 -1.19
CA ASP A 69 0.94 -21.16 -1.17
C ASP A 69 0.06 -20.98 -2.43
N GLY A 70 0.39 -20.04 -3.34
CA GLY A 70 -0.45 -19.71 -4.50
C GLY A 70 -1.75 -18.95 -4.19
N LYS A 71 -1.88 -18.42 -2.97
CA LYS A 71 -3.04 -17.65 -2.46
C LYS A 71 -2.92 -16.18 -2.84
N PHE A 72 -3.02 -15.89 -4.14
CA PHE A 72 -2.72 -14.56 -4.68
C PHE A 72 -3.71 -13.47 -4.26
N PHE A 73 -4.98 -13.82 -4.02
CA PHE A 73 -5.98 -12.85 -3.55
C PHE A 73 -5.68 -12.39 -2.11
N GLU A 74 -5.35 -13.34 -1.24
CA GLU A 74 -4.97 -13.10 0.15
C GLU A 74 -3.64 -12.33 0.21
N MET A 75 -2.66 -12.69 -0.64
CA MET A 75 -1.42 -11.94 -0.79
C MET A 75 -1.70 -10.47 -1.15
N ALA A 76 -2.56 -10.23 -2.15
CA ALA A 76 -2.93 -8.89 -2.57
C ALA A 76 -3.67 -8.10 -1.48
N GLN A 77 -4.55 -8.76 -0.72
CA GLN A 77 -5.26 -8.16 0.41
C GLN A 77 -4.28 -7.74 1.52
N LEU A 78 -3.32 -8.59 1.85
CA LEU A 78 -2.26 -8.24 2.81
C LEU A 78 -1.42 -7.06 2.29
N GLY A 79 -1.09 -7.05 0.99
CA GLY A 79 -0.40 -5.93 0.34
C GLY A 79 -1.14 -4.60 0.46
N ASP A 80 -2.47 -4.59 0.30
CA ASP A 80 -3.32 -3.41 0.51
C ASP A 80 -3.32 -2.94 1.98
N TRP A 81 -3.29 -3.86 2.94
CA TRP A 81 -3.12 -3.46 4.34
C TRP A 81 -1.74 -2.88 4.62
N ILE A 82 -0.69 -3.41 4.01
CA ILE A 82 0.66 -2.87 4.17
C ILE A 82 0.76 -1.45 3.60
N THR A 83 0.21 -1.18 2.40
CA THR A 83 0.22 0.19 1.82
C THR A 83 -0.51 1.17 2.73
N LYS A 84 -1.61 0.76 3.34
CA LYS A 84 -2.37 1.50 4.35
C LYS A 84 -1.61 1.73 5.66
N LEU A 85 -0.79 0.79 6.09
CA LEU A 85 0.05 0.92 7.29
C LEU A 85 1.28 1.80 7.06
N GLN A 86 1.84 1.77 5.84
CA GLN A 86 3.05 2.48 5.46
C GLN A 86 2.85 3.33 4.19
N PRO A 87 1.89 4.29 4.20
CA PRO A 87 1.49 4.99 2.97
C PRO A 87 2.58 5.87 2.37
N ARG A 88 3.53 6.33 3.19
CA ARG A 88 4.67 7.17 2.75
C ARG A 88 5.91 6.38 2.33
N ALA A 89 5.87 5.06 2.45
CA ALA A 89 6.94 4.19 2.01
C ALA A 89 6.67 3.84 0.54
N ASP A 90 7.15 4.67 -0.39
CA ASP A 90 6.90 4.52 -1.82
C ASP A 90 7.23 3.11 -2.35
N HIS A 91 8.29 2.48 -1.84
CA HIS A 91 8.67 1.10 -2.19
C HIS A 91 7.57 0.07 -1.92
N VAL A 92 6.73 0.26 -0.89
CA VAL A 92 5.62 -0.66 -0.59
C VAL A 92 4.62 -0.70 -1.74
N TRP A 93 4.25 0.47 -2.25
CA TRP A 93 3.35 0.60 -3.39
C TRP A 93 3.95 -0.04 -4.64
N ARG A 94 5.24 0.20 -4.90
CA ARG A 94 5.95 -0.37 -6.05
C ARG A 94 6.00 -1.88 -6.02
N VAL A 95 6.40 -2.46 -4.88
CA VAL A 95 6.50 -3.92 -4.72
C VAL A 95 5.12 -4.57 -4.80
N THR A 96 4.10 -4.00 -4.14
CA THR A 96 2.74 -4.55 -4.21
C THR A 96 2.17 -4.47 -5.64
N ALA A 97 2.36 -3.34 -6.34
CA ALA A 97 1.94 -3.20 -7.73
C ALA A 97 2.70 -4.13 -8.68
N TRP A 98 4.02 -4.28 -8.49
CA TRP A 98 4.84 -5.22 -9.25
C TRP A 98 4.36 -6.66 -9.05
N ASN A 99 4.08 -7.06 -7.80
CA ASN A 99 3.57 -8.38 -7.50
C ASN A 99 2.26 -8.66 -8.23
N MET A 100 1.31 -7.72 -8.25
CA MET A 100 0.07 -7.85 -9.01
C MET A 100 0.34 -7.95 -10.51
N SER A 101 1.05 -6.97 -11.06
CA SER A 101 1.20 -6.82 -12.50
C SER A 101 2.14 -7.83 -13.13
N TYR A 102 3.19 -8.28 -12.46
CA TYR A 102 4.23 -9.12 -13.03
C TYR A 102 4.27 -10.53 -12.45
N ASN A 103 4.06 -10.69 -11.14
CA ASN A 103 4.21 -12.01 -10.51
C ASN A 103 2.90 -12.79 -10.50
N ILE A 104 1.78 -12.13 -10.21
CA ILE A 104 0.46 -12.76 -10.12
C ILE A 104 -0.16 -12.89 -11.51
N SER A 105 -0.15 -11.82 -12.32
CA SER A 105 -0.79 -11.85 -13.65
C SER A 105 -0.27 -12.99 -14.53
N VAL A 106 1.02 -13.32 -14.46
CA VAL A 106 1.64 -14.36 -15.30
C VAL A 106 1.33 -15.78 -14.83
N LYS A 107 0.79 -15.97 -13.62
CA LYS A 107 0.37 -17.29 -13.11
C LYS A 107 -0.95 -17.78 -13.69
N PHE A 108 -1.68 -16.88 -14.34
CA PHE A 108 -2.85 -17.24 -15.13
C PHE A 108 -2.36 -17.49 -16.55
N ASP A 109 -2.07 -18.75 -16.85
CA ASP A 109 -1.52 -19.19 -18.13
C ASP A 109 -2.47 -18.91 -19.30
N GLY A 110 -1.89 -18.44 -20.41
CA GLY A 110 -2.52 -18.46 -21.73
C GLY A 110 -3.58 -17.41 -22.06
N VAL A 111 -3.88 -17.32 -23.36
CA VAL A 111 -4.92 -16.49 -24.01
C VAL A 111 -6.34 -16.87 -23.55
N GLU A 112 -6.50 -17.88 -22.69
CA GLU A 112 -7.80 -18.34 -22.19
C GLU A 112 -8.41 -17.39 -21.13
N ALA A 113 -7.61 -16.61 -20.41
CA ALA A 113 -8.11 -15.66 -19.40
C ALA A 113 -7.43 -14.27 -19.42
N PRO A 114 -7.33 -13.57 -20.57
CA PRO A 114 -6.66 -12.27 -20.69
C PRO A 114 -7.32 -11.20 -19.81
N HIS A 115 -8.61 -11.35 -19.52
CA HIS A 115 -9.35 -10.48 -18.60
C HIS A 115 -8.90 -10.62 -17.14
N VAL A 116 -8.55 -11.82 -16.66
CA VAL A 116 -8.02 -12.03 -15.30
C VAL A 116 -6.63 -11.45 -15.18
N ARG A 117 -5.77 -11.68 -16.19
CA ARG A 117 -4.44 -11.07 -16.25
C ARG A 117 -4.54 -9.55 -16.25
N TRP A 118 -5.44 -9.01 -17.07
CA TRP A 118 -5.70 -7.58 -17.13
C TRP A 118 -6.20 -7.00 -15.81
N HIS A 119 -7.09 -7.71 -15.10
CA HIS A 119 -7.54 -7.28 -13.77
C HIS A 119 -6.35 -7.00 -12.85
N TRP A 120 -5.38 -7.91 -12.78
CA TRP A 120 -4.19 -7.74 -11.94
C TRP A 120 -3.25 -6.63 -12.42
N VAL A 121 -2.99 -6.54 -13.74
CA VAL A 121 -2.16 -5.46 -14.31
C VAL A 121 -2.80 -4.09 -14.06
N ARG A 122 -4.11 -3.96 -14.32
CA ARG A 122 -4.87 -2.75 -14.07
C ARG A 122 -4.88 -2.39 -12.57
N ARG A 123 -5.08 -3.37 -11.69
CA ARG A 123 -5.01 -3.15 -10.23
C ARG A 123 -3.66 -2.60 -9.80
N GLY A 124 -2.54 -3.11 -10.33
CA GLY A 124 -1.21 -2.59 -10.03
C GLY A 124 -1.01 -1.14 -10.50
N ILE A 125 -1.51 -0.80 -11.70
CA ILE A 125 -1.50 0.57 -12.24
C ILE A 125 -2.34 1.51 -11.36
N GLU A 126 -3.58 1.14 -11.05
CA GLU A 126 -4.48 1.91 -10.17
C GLU A 126 -3.88 2.09 -8.77
N LEU A 127 -3.24 1.05 -8.23
CA LEU A 127 -2.61 1.11 -6.91
C LEU A 127 -1.53 2.21 -6.85
N ILE A 128 -0.71 2.35 -7.89
CA ILE A 128 0.29 3.42 -7.97
C ILE A 128 -0.38 4.78 -8.24
N ARG A 129 -1.25 4.85 -9.25
CA ARG A 129 -1.86 6.10 -9.73
C ARG A 129 -2.78 6.74 -8.69
N ASP A 130 -3.72 5.96 -8.15
CA ASP A 130 -4.82 6.44 -7.32
C ASP A 130 -4.46 6.38 -5.82
N GLY A 131 -3.54 5.49 -5.44
CA GLY A 131 -3.04 5.32 -4.08
C GLY A 131 -1.65 5.92 -3.88
N GLY A 132 -0.62 5.27 -4.43
CA GLY A 132 0.78 5.59 -4.17
C GLY A 132 1.14 7.06 -4.39
N LEU A 133 0.74 7.64 -5.53
CA LEU A 133 1.00 9.04 -5.87
C LEU A 133 0.18 10.03 -5.03
N LYS A 134 -1.00 9.64 -4.52
CA LYS A 134 -1.77 10.47 -3.57
C LYS A 134 -0.98 10.69 -2.27
N TYR A 135 -0.34 9.65 -1.77
CA TYR A 135 0.45 9.71 -0.53
C TYR A 135 1.90 10.15 -0.75
N ASN A 136 2.44 10.01 -1.96
CA ASN A 136 3.83 10.30 -2.32
C ASN A 136 3.90 11.11 -3.63
N PRO A 137 3.35 12.34 -3.70
CA PRO A 137 3.16 13.08 -4.94
C PRO A 137 4.46 13.49 -5.66
N HIS A 138 5.59 13.45 -4.95
CA HIS A 138 6.91 13.82 -5.45
C HIS A 138 7.86 12.63 -5.60
N SER A 139 7.39 11.39 -5.45
CA SER A 139 8.26 10.22 -5.63
C SER A 139 8.53 9.97 -7.12
N ALA A 140 9.76 10.28 -7.55
CA ALA A 140 10.24 9.94 -8.89
C ALA A 140 10.19 8.43 -9.15
N HIS A 141 10.38 7.60 -8.12
CA HIS A 141 10.30 6.15 -8.24
C HIS A 141 8.89 5.68 -8.61
N LEU A 142 7.83 6.27 -8.03
CA LEU A 142 6.45 5.90 -8.39
C LEU A 142 6.08 6.35 -9.80
N TYR A 143 6.50 7.54 -10.22
CA TYR A 143 6.29 7.96 -11.61
C TYR A 143 7.00 7.04 -12.59
N HIS A 144 8.24 6.67 -12.30
CA HIS A 144 8.99 5.71 -13.10
C HIS A 144 8.29 4.35 -13.14
N GLU A 145 7.87 3.82 -12.00
CA GLU A 145 7.19 2.53 -11.91
C GLU A 145 5.87 2.52 -12.70
N LEU A 146 5.08 3.60 -12.59
CA LEU A 146 3.85 3.78 -13.35
C LEU A 146 4.13 3.83 -14.86
N ALA A 147 5.12 4.61 -15.27
CA ALA A 147 5.54 4.71 -16.66
C ALA A 147 6.04 3.34 -17.19
N TRP A 148 6.77 2.58 -16.38
CA TRP A 148 7.23 1.25 -16.72
C TRP A 148 6.08 0.26 -16.91
N HIS A 149 5.05 0.29 -16.06
CA HIS A 149 3.85 -0.54 -16.25
C HIS A 149 3.17 -0.22 -17.59
N PHE A 150 3.01 1.06 -17.93
CA PHE A 150 2.43 1.44 -19.22
C PHE A 150 3.33 1.05 -20.40
N GLN A 151 4.62 1.34 -20.34
CA GLN A 151 5.54 1.07 -21.42
C GLN A 151 5.71 -0.45 -21.64
N HIS A 152 6.06 -1.17 -20.59
CA HIS A 152 6.48 -2.56 -20.68
C HIS A 152 5.29 -3.52 -20.71
N LYS A 153 4.31 -3.37 -19.80
CA LYS A 153 3.18 -4.32 -19.74
C LYS A 153 2.11 -4.00 -20.77
N VAL A 154 1.73 -2.73 -20.94
CA VAL A 154 0.66 -2.36 -21.87
C VAL A 154 1.19 -2.06 -23.27
N GLY A 155 2.27 -1.30 -23.40
CA GLY A 155 2.77 -0.77 -24.67
C GLY A 155 3.60 -1.77 -25.49
N HIS A 156 4.41 -2.60 -24.85
CA HIS A 156 5.28 -3.56 -25.51
C HIS A 156 4.52 -4.79 -26.04
N ASN A 157 5.25 -5.72 -26.65
CA ASN A 157 4.76 -7.01 -27.17
C ASN A 157 5.36 -8.24 -26.47
N LEU A 158 5.97 -8.07 -25.29
CA LEU A 158 6.64 -9.17 -24.56
C LEU A 158 5.70 -9.99 -23.67
N ASP A 159 4.49 -9.51 -23.41
CA ASP A 159 3.46 -10.25 -22.66
C ASP A 159 2.46 -10.87 -23.64
N ASP A 160 2.16 -12.15 -23.55
CA ASP A 160 1.28 -12.85 -24.49
C ASP A 160 -0.13 -12.22 -24.58
N ALA A 161 -0.59 -11.54 -23.53
CA ALA A 161 -1.88 -10.85 -23.50
C ALA A 161 -1.79 -9.34 -23.78
N HIS A 162 -0.64 -8.84 -24.25
CA HIS A 162 -0.42 -7.40 -24.49
C HIS A 162 -1.45 -6.76 -25.43
N GLY A 163 -1.90 -7.51 -26.45
CA GLY A 163 -2.90 -7.02 -27.41
C GLY A 163 -4.22 -6.71 -26.72
N PHE A 164 -4.64 -7.57 -25.79
CA PHE A 164 -5.83 -7.35 -24.98
C PHE A 164 -5.67 -6.14 -24.05
N TYR A 165 -4.51 -5.98 -23.39
CA TYR A 165 -4.29 -4.85 -22.47
C TYR A 165 -4.42 -3.50 -23.17
N LYS A 166 -3.89 -3.36 -24.39
CA LYS A 166 -4.02 -2.14 -25.21
C LYS A 166 -5.48 -1.81 -25.51
N MET A 167 -6.25 -2.82 -25.91
CA MET A 167 -7.68 -2.65 -26.20
C MET A 167 -8.50 -2.37 -24.95
N ALA A 168 -8.16 -2.98 -23.81
CA ALA A 168 -8.93 -2.86 -22.58
C ALA A 168 -8.67 -1.55 -21.82
N TRP A 169 -7.52 -0.90 -22.05
CA TRP A 169 -7.22 0.40 -21.46
C TRP A 169 -7.82 1.58 -22.25
N TRP A 170 -7.88 1.48 -23.58
CA TRP A 170 -8.36 2.55 -24.46
C TRP A 170 -9.81 3.05 -24.22
N PRO A 171 -10.80 2.21 -23.85
CA PRO A 171 -12.18 2.65 -23.62
C PRO A 171 -12.47 3.15 -22.20
N ILE A 172 -11.44 3.43 -21.38
CA ILE A 172 -11.54 3.94 -20.00
C ILE A 172 -11.03 5.39 -19.97
#